data_AF-A0A9E0BHQ3-F1
#
_entry.id   AF-A0A9E0BHQ3-F1
#
_cell.length_a   1.000
_cell.length_b   1.000
_cell.length_c   1.000
_cell.angle_alpha   90.00
_cell.angle_beta   90.00
_cell.angle_gamma   90.00
#
_symmetry.space_group_name_H-M   'P 1'
#
loop_
_entity.id
_entity.type
_entity.pdbx_description
1 polymer ?
#
loop_
_entity_poly.entity_id
_entity_poly.type
_entity_poly.pdbx_seq_one_letter_code
_entity_poly.pdbx_strand_id
1 'polypeptide(L)'
;MTSTHRRPSVLRSFFQAEAAGGLILMGLAGLALVVANSPLSHAYFAALHAPVAGLDVLHWINDGLMAVFFLLVGLEIKREVVDGELSTWPRRILPGVAAAGGMLVPALVYLAFQGGDPVTMHGWAVPAATDIAFALGILSLLGKRVPVSLK
;
A
#
# COMPACT_ATOMS: atom_id res chain seq x y z
N MET A 1 47.28 6.11 5.42
CA MET A 1 46.01 5.36 5.54
C MET A 1 44.88 6.25 5.04
N THR A 2 44.54 6.17 3.76
CA THR A 2 43.48 6.98 3.15
C THR A 2 42.15 6.30 3.38
N SER A 3 41.37 6.81 4.34
CA SER A 3 39.99 6.41 4.54
C SER A 3 39.15 6.86 3.34
N THR A 4 38.87 5.94 2.42
CA THR A 4 37.92 6.19 1.34
C THR A 4 36.51 6.19 1.93
N HIS A 5 35.98 7.36 2.30
CA HIS A 5 34.56 7.54 2.53
C HIS A 5 33.83 7.31 1.19
N ARG A 6 33.43 6.05 0.94
CA ARG A 6 32.52 5.72 -0.16
C ARG A 6 31.20 6.43 0.11
N ARG A 7 30.92 7.51 -0.64
CA ARG A 7 29.58 8.11 -0.68
C ARG A 7 28.57 7.00 -0.97
N PRO A 8 27.48 6.87 -0.20
CA PRO A 8 26.46 5.87 -0.50
C PRO A 8 25.96 6.14 -1.92
N SER A 9 25.96 5.10 -2.76
CA SER A 9 25.39 5.15 -4.11
C SER A 9 23.96 5.68 -4.03
N VAL A 10 23.56 6.57 -4.95
CA VAL A 10 22.21 7.16 -5.02
C VAL A 10 21.12 6.07 -5.04
N LEU A 11 21.42 4.93 -5.65
CA LEU A 11 20.55 3.75 -5.63
C LEU A 11 20.39 3.20 -4.21
N ARG A 12 21.46 3.12 -3.41
CA ARG A 12 21.37 2.69 -2.01
C ARG A 12 20.58 3.67 -1.14
N SER A 13 20.71 4.98 -1.35
CA SER A 13 19.92 5.96 -0.59
C SER A 13 18.44 5.94 -0.99
N PHE A 14 18.14 5.73 -2.27
CA PHE A 14 16.76 5.58 -2.76
C PHE A 14 16.10 4.31 -2.20
N PHE A 15 16.79 3.16 -2.27
CA PHE A 15 16.31 1.91 -1.68
C PHE A 15 16.20 1.97 -0.15
N GLN A 16 17.07 2.72 0.53
CA GLN A 16 16.94 2.95 1.98
C GLN A 16 15.73 3.81 2.32
N ALA A 17 15.37 4.79 1.49
CA ALA A 17 14.19 5.62 1.72
C ALA A 17 12.89 4.82 1.58
N GLU A 18 12.80 3.94 0.58
CA GLU A 18 11.64 3.08 0.34
C GLU A 18 11.50 1.97 1.39
N ALA A 19 12.62 1.32 1.75
CA ALA A 19 12.67 0.36 2.86
C ALA A 19 12.30 0.98 4.21
N ALA A 20 12.74 2.22 4.46
CA ALA A 20 12.39 2.95 5.68
C ALA A 20 10.88 3.23 5.74
N GLY A 21 10.24 3.57 4.62
CA GLY A 21 8.79 3.75 4.54
C GLY A 21 8.03 2.48 4.95
N GLY A 22 8.40 1.33 4.38
CA GLY A 22 7.78 0.04 4.72
C GLY A 22 7.97 -0.35 6.19
N LEU A 23 9.16 -0.14 6.75
CA LEU A 23 9.44 -0.41 8.17
C LEU A 23 8.65 0.51 9.12
N ILE A 24 8.53 1.79 8.77
CA ILE A 24 7.72 2.75 9.54
C ILE A 24 6.26 2.32 9.50
N LEU A 25 5.73 1.96 8.33
CA LEU A 25 4.36 1.47 8.18
C LEU A 25 4.11 0.24 9.07
N MET A 26 5.00 -0.76 9.02
CA MET A 26 4.91 -1.94 9.89
C MET A 26 4.95 -1.58 11.37
N GLY A 27 5.84 -0.66 11.76
CA GLY A 27 5.94 -0.17 13.14
C GLY A 27 4.67 0.53 13.61
N LEU A 28 4.10 1.40 12.78
CA LEU A 28 2.85 2.11 13.08
C LEU A 28 1.65 1.16 13.15
N ALA A 29 1.56 0.18 12.24
CA ALA A 29 0.52 -0.84 12.29
C ALA A 29 0.61 -1.68 13.57
N GLY A 30 1.84 -2.10 13.94
CA GLY A 30 2.08 -2.80 15.20
C GLY A 30 1.71 -1.96 16.43
N LEU A 31 2.09 -0.67 16.43
CA LEU A 31 1.72 0.26 17.50
C LEU A 31 0.19 0.42 17.59
N ALA A 32 -0.49 0.57 16.46
CA ALA A 32 -1.95 0.67 16.41
C ALA A 32 -2.62 -0.58 16.99
N LEU A 33 -2.13 -1.78 16.67
CA LEU A 33 -2.61 -3.03 17.27
C LEU A 33 -2.41 -3.05 18.78
N VAL A 34 -1.23 -2.63 19.27
CA VAL A 34 -0.97 -2.55 20.72
C VAL A 34 -1.94 -1.59 21.39
N VAL A 35 -2.10 -0.37 20.84
CA VAL A 35 -3.02 0.63 21.41
C VAL A 35 -4.46 0.12 21.42
N ALA A 36 -4.93 -0.45 20.31
CA ALA A 36 -6.29 -0.97 20.16
C ALA A 36 -6.61 -2.14 21.11
N ASN A 37 -5.60 -2.90 21.56
CA ASN A 37 -5.76 -4.02 22.49
C ASN A 37 -5.31 -3.69 23.93
N SER A 38 -5.02 -2.43 24.23
CA SER A 38 -4.57 -1.98 25.56
C SER A 38 -5.70 -1.29 26.34
N PRO A 39 -5.49 -0.91 27.62
CA PRO A 39 -6.44 -0.08 28.38
C PRO A 39 -6.75 1.28 27.74
N LEU A 40 -5.93 1.74 26.79
CA LEU A 40 -6.16 2.98 26.03
C LEU A 40 -7.18 2.82 24.90
N SER A 41 -7.64 1.59 24.60
CA SER A 41 -8.52 1.28 23.48
C SER A 41 -9.81 2.11 23.49
N HIS A 42 -10.44 2.28 24.65
CA HIS A 42 -11.67 3.06 24.77
C HIS A 42 -11.44 4.53 24.36
N ALA A 43 -10.37 5.16 24.88
CA ALA A 43 -10.04 6.54 24.53
C ALA A 43 -9.66 6.68 23.04
N TYR A 44 -8.94 5.70 22.50
CA TYR A 44 -8.54 5.64 21.10
C TYR A 44 -9.76 5.59 20.16
N PHE A 45 -10.68 4.64 20.38
CA PHE A 45 -11.88 4.52 19.54
C PHE A 45 -12.87 5.67 19.77
N ALA A 46 -12.98 6.20 20.99
CA ALA A 46 -13.81 7.38 21.26
C ALA A 46 -13.31 8.62 20.50
N ALA A 47 -12.00 8.81 20.42
CA ALA A 47 -11.40 9.90 19.63
C ALA A 47 -11.64 9.71 18.12
N LEU A 48 -11.48 8.49 17.60
CA LEU A 48 -11.70 8.20 16.18
C LEU A 48 -13.15 8.35 15.74
N HIS A 49 -14.12 8.00 16.60
CA HIS A 49 -15.55 8.12 16.30
C HIS A 49 -16.15 9.46 16.75
N ALA A 50 -15.32 10.41 17.20
CA ALA A 50 -15.80 11.72 17.60
C ALA A 50 -16.38 12.47 16.38
N PRO A 51 -17.60 13.03 16.48
CA PRO A 51 -18.20 13.74 15.35
C PRO A 51 -17.53 15.10 15.15
N VAL A 52 -17.11 15.37 13.92
CA VAL A 52 -16.52 16.62 13.45
C VAL A 52 -17.15 16.99 12.11
N ALA A 53 -17.88 18.13 12.08
CA ALA A 53 -18.50 18.65 10.86
C ALA A 53 -19.41 17.65 10.10
N GLY A 54 -20.12 16.78 10.83
CA GLY A 54 -21.10 15.83 10.27
C GLY A 54 -20.55 14.46 9.88
N LEU A 55 -19.24 14.24 9.99
CA LEU A 55 -18.58 12.94 9.86
C LEU A 55 -17.79 12.64 11.14
N ASP A 56 -17.39 11.40 11.37
CA ASP A 56 -16.44 11.13 12.45
C ASP A 56 -14.99 11.48 12.04
N VAL A 57 -14.10 11.58 13.03
CA VAL A 57 -12.67 11.86 12.80
C VAL A 57 -12.04 10.80 11.89
N LEU A 58 -12.43 9.53 12.03
CA LEU A 58 -11.89 8.43 11.21
C LEU A 58 -12.20 8.61 9.72
N HIS A 59 -13.42 9.00 9.36
CA HIS A 59 -13.82 9.28 7.99
C HIS A 59 -13.03 10.45 7.42
N TRP A 60 -12.85 11.54 8.18
CA TRP A 60 -12.00 12.66 7.75
C TRP A 60 -10.55 12.26 7.50
N ILE A 61 -9.97 11.45 8.39
CA ILE A 61 -8.61 10.94 8.23
C ILE A 61 -8.52 10.07 6.98
N ASN A 62 -9.47 9.14 6.81
CA ASN A 62 -9.50 8.23 5.66
C ASN A 62 -9.62 9.01 4.35
N ASP A 63 -10.62 9.88 4.21
CA ASP A 63 -10.84 10.62 2.98
C ASP A 63 -9.69 11.58 2.67
N GLY A 64 -9.18 12.29 3.68
CA GLY A 64 -8.07 13.22 3.54
C GLY A 64 -6.77 12.53 3.12
N LEU A 65 -6.37 11.47 3.83
CA LEU A 65 -5.14 10.74 3.53
C LEU A 65 -5.25 9.97 2.21
N MET A 66 -6.39 9.34 1.93
CA MET A 66 -6.60 8.61 0.68
C MET A 66 -6.66 9.55 -0.52
N ALA A 67 -7.20 10.77 -0.39
CA ALA A 67 -7.17 11.75 -1.47
C ALA A 67 -5.72 12.13 -1.84
N VAL A 68 -4.86 12.37 -0.86
CA VAL A 68 -3.43 12.64 -1.10
C VAL A 68 -2.73 11.42 -1.69
N PHE A 69 -2.99 10.22 -1.16
CA PHE A 69 -2.41 8.98 -1.66
C PHE A 69 -2.78 8.72 -3.12
N PHE A 70 -4.07 8.78 -3.47
CA PHE A 70 -4.54 8.55 -4.84
C PHE A 70 -4.12 9.66 -5.81
N LEU A 71 -3.92 10.90 -5.34
CA LEU A 71 -3.32 11.95 -6.15
C LEU A 71 -1.89 11.56 -6.57
N LEU A 72 -1.05 11.11 -5.63
CA LEU A 72 0.31 10.66 -5.91
C LEU A 72 0.31 9.45 -6.86
N VAL A 73 -0.52 8.45 -6.58
CA VAL A 73 -0.69 7.28 -7.47
C VAL A 73 -1.15 7.69 -8.86
N GLY A 74 -2.10 8.62 -8.97
CA GLY A 74 -2.59 9.11 -10.25
C GLY A 74 -1.52 9.84 -11.07
N LEU A 75 -0.69 10.66 -10.42
CA LEU A 75 0.46 11.31 -11.06
C LEU A 75 1.51 10.30 -11.52
N GLU A 76 1.74 9.26 -10.73
CA GLU A 76 2.68 8.19 -11.04
C GLU A 76 2.22 7.32 -12.22
N ILE A 77 0.96 6.91 -12.23
CA ILE A 77 0.35 6.20 -13.37
C ILE A 77 0.44 7.08 -14.64
N LYS A 78 0.16 8.38 -14.53
CA LYS A 78 0.30 9.30 -15.66
C LYS A 78 1.74 9.35 -16.18
N ARG A 79 2.74 9.41 -15.28
CA ARG A 79 4.17 9.37 -15.64
C ARG A 79 4.52 8.10 -16.39
N GLU A 80 4.08 6.94 -15.89
CA GLU A 80 4.33 5.63 -16.50
C GLU A 80 3.65 5.47 -17.88
N VAL A 81 2.46 6.06 -18.05
CA VAL A 81 1.72 6.04 -19.32
C VAL A 81 2.32 6.98 -20.37
N VAL A 82 2.95 8.08 -19.97
CA VAL A 82 3.56 9.03 -20.92
C VAL A 82 4.97 8.58 -21.31
N ASP A 83 5.83 8.31 -20.33
CA ASP A 83 7.28 8.11 -20.57
C ASP A 83 7.84 6.81 -19.96
N GLY A 84 7.03 5.99 -19.30
CA GLY A 84 7.47 4.80 -18.57
C GLY A 84 7.11 3.46 -19.22
N GLU A 85 6.96 2.43 -18.41
CA GLU A 85 6.72 1.05 -18.85
C GLU A 85 5.29 0.81 -19.36
N LEU A 86 4.37 1.76 -19.16
CA LEU A 86 3.01 1.70 -19.72
C LEU A 86 2.85 2.50 -21.03
N SER A 87 3.91 3.18 -21.47
CA SER A 87 3.89 4.08 -22.64
C SER A 87 3.46 3.40 -23.95
N THR A 88 3.83 2.14 -24.16
CA THR A 88 3.53 1.42 -25.41
C THR A 88 2.53 0.29 -25.20
N TRP A 89 1.75 -0.02 -26.24
CA TRP A 89 0.76 -1.11 -26.21
C TRP A 89 1.36 -2.48 -25.83
N PRO A 90 2.50 -2.93 -26.40
CA PRO A 90 3.07 -4.22 -26.03
C PRO A 90 3.50 -4.30 -24.56
N ARG A 91 4.01 -3.19 -24.00
CA ARG A 91 4.48 -3.17 -22.60
C ARG A 91 3.35 -3.10 -21.58
N ARG A 92 2.24 -2.41 -21.90
CA ARG A 92 1.10 -2.27 -20.97
C ARG A 92 0.19 -3.51 -20.89
N ILE A 93 0.17 -4.37 -21.91
CA ILE A 93 -0.72 -5.54 -21.95
C ILE A 93 -0.38 -6.53 -20.84
N LEU A 94 0.90 -6.87 -20.66
CA LEU A 94 1.31 -7.87 -19.67
C LEU A 94 0.96 -7.43 -18.22
N PRO A 95 1.34 -6.22 -17.75
CA PRO A 95 0.91 -5.71 -16.45
C PRO A 95 -0.60 -5.56 -16.35
N GLY A 96 -1.28 -5.12 -17.42
CA GLY A 96 -2.74 -4.96 -17.42
C GLY A 96 -3.49 -6.28 -17.22
N VAL A 97 -3.08 -7.35 -17.91
CA VAL A 97 -3.67 -8.69 -17.74
C VAL A 97 -3.30 -9.28 -16.38
N ALA A 98 -2.06 -9.10 -15.91
CA ALA A 98 -1.64 -9.55 -14.60
C ALA A 98 -2.43 -8.88 -13.47
N ALA A 99 -2.64 -7.56 -13.55
CA ALA A 99 -3.46 -6.82 -12.59
C ALA A 99 -4.93 -7.22 -12.65
N ALA A 100 -5.50 -7.37 -13.85
CA ALA A 100 -6.88 -7.83 -14.01
C ALA A 100 -7.09 -9.23 -13.41
N GLY A 101 -6.18 -10.17 -13.69
CA GLY A 101 -6.21 -11.51 -13.08
C GLY A 101 -6.03 -11.46 -11.56
N GLY A 102 -5.08 -10.64 -11.08
CA GLY A 102 -4.81 -10.43 -9.66
C GLY A 102 -5.97 -9.79 -8.90
N MET A 103 -6.86 -9.06 -9.57
CA MET A 103 -8.09 -8.49 -9.00
C MET A 103 -9.27 -9.47 -9.09
N LEU A 104 -9.48 -10.06 -10.28
CA LEU A 104 -10.65 -10.90 -10.56
C LEU A 104 -10.63 -12.21 -9.78
N VAL A 105 -9.48 -12.88 -9.68
CA VAL A 105 -9.40 -14.19 -9.02
C VAL A 105 -9.71 -14.08 -7.52
N PRO A 106 -9.09 -13.19 -6.73
CA PRO A 106 -9.43 -13.06 -5.31
C PRO A 106 -10.87 -12.61 -5.07
N ALA A 107 -11.39 -11.72 -5.92
CA ALA A 107 -12.78 -11.26 -5.84
C ALA A 107 -13.78 -12.42 -6.05
N LEU A 108 -13.58 -13.23 -7.09
CA LEU A 108 -14.45 -14.37 -7.39
C LEU A 108 -14.37 -15.44 -6.31
N VAL A 109 -13.17 -15.71 -5.78
CA VAL A 109 -13.00 -16.60 -4.64
C VAL A 109 -13.81 -16.05 -3.45
N TYR A 110 -13.64 -14.80 -3.06
CA TYR A 110 -14.41 -14.22 -1.96
C TYR A 110 -15.93 -14.35 -2.13
N LEU A 111 -16.44 -13.99 -3.31
CA LEU A 111 -17.87 -14.08 -3.61
C LEU A 111 -18.39 -15.53 -3.54
N ALA A 112 -17.60 -16.51 -3.97
CA ALA A 112 -17.98 -17.92 -3.90
C ALA A 112 -18.08 -18.44 -2.45
N PHE A 113 -17.27 -17.90 -1.53
CA PHE A 113 -17.23 -18.34 -0.13
C PHE A 113 -18.19 -17.58 0.79
N GLN A 114 -18.76 -16.46 0.33
CA GLN A 114 -19.58 -15.59 1.18
C GLN A 114 -21.03 -16.08 1.42
N GLY A 115 -21.41 -17.22 0.83
CA GLY A 115 -22.70 -17.86 1.10
C GLY A 115 -23.94 -17.08 0.64
N GLY A 116 -23.76 -16.05 -0.19
CA GLY A 116 -24.85 -15.24 -0.74
C GLY A 116 -25.45 -14.19 0.20
N ASP A 117 -24.78 -13.87 1.32
CA ASP A 117 -25.23 -12.79 2.22
C ASP A 117 -25.06 -11.40 1.56
N PRO A 118 -26.17 -10.66 1.31
CA PRO A 118 -26.13 -9.37 0.62
C PRO A 118 -25.26 -8.32 1.30
N VAL A 119 -25.12 -8.34 2.63
CA VAL A 119 -24.31 -7.35 3.37
C VAL A 119 -22.85 -7.51 2.99
N THR A 120 -22.37 -8.73 3.11
CA THR A 120 -20.97 -9.09 2.91
C THR A 120 -20.54 -9.15 1.45
N MET A 121 -21.47 -9.33 0.49
CA MET A 121 -21.14 -9.29 -0.94
C MET A 121 -20.47 -7.98 -1.39
N HIS A 122 -20.73 -6.87 -0.69
CA HIS A 122 -20.08 -5.58 -0.93
C HIS A 122 -18.57 -5.60 -0.65
N GLY A 123 -18.08 -6.59 0.12
CA GLY A 123 -16.67 -6.75 0.51
C GLY A 123 -15.76 -7.37 -0.56
N TRP A 124 -16.24 -7.65 -1.77
CA TRP A 124 -15.48 -8.35 -2.81
C TRP A 124 -14.16 -7.66 -3.21
N ALA A 125 -14.09 -6.34 -3.04
CA ALA A 125 -12.90 -5.55 -3.38
C ALA A 125 -11.79 -5.62 -2.29
N VAL A 126 -12.13 -6.04 -1.07
CA VAL A 126 -11.17 -6.16 0.05
C VAL A 126 -9.99 -7.08 -0.29
N PRO A 127 -10.19 -8.34 -0.75
CA PRO A 127 -9.08 -9.23 -1.09
C PRO A 127 -8.38 -8.88 -2.41
N ALA A 128 -8.94 -7.96 -3.21
CA ALA A 128 -8.36 -7.52 -4.46
C ALA A 128 -7.40 -6.34 -4.29
N ALA A 129 -7.53 -5.59 -3.20
CA ALA A 129 -6.64 -4.46 -2.90
C ALA A 129 -5.24 -4.94 -2.51
N THR A 130 -4.21 -4.35 -3.10
CA THR A 130 -2.80 -4.62 -2.78
C THR A 130 -2.14 -3.38 -2.18
N ASP A 131 -1.49 -3.53 -1.02
CA ASP A 131 -0.69 -2.47 -0.41
C ASP A 131 0.74 -2.48 -0.96
N ILE A 132 0.98 -1.59 -1.93
CA ILE A 132 2.28 -1.45 -2.60
C ILE A 132 3.38 -1.07 -1.61
N ALA A 133 3.10 -0.20 -0.64
CA ALA A 133 4.11 0.25 0.33
C ALA A 133 4.56 -0.91 1.23
N PHE A 134 3.63 -1.77 1.62
CA PHE A 134 3.95 -2.98 2.38
C PHE A 134 4.70 -4.01 1.52
N ALA A 135 4.25 -4.24 0.28
CA ALA A 135 4.90 -5.18 -0.64
C ALA A 135 6.37 -4.79 -0.91
N LEU A 136 6.62 -3.52 -1.25
CA LEU A 136 7.97 -2.98 -1.48
C LEU A 136 8.80 -2.99 -0.18
N GLY A 137 8.18 -2.67 0.95
CA GLY A 137 8.78 -2.80 2.29
C GLY A 137 9.36 -4.19 2.53
N ILE A 138 8.59 -5.26 2.30
CA ILE A 138 9.06 -6.64 2.45
C ILE A 138 10.11 -7.01 1.40
N LEU A 139 9.91 -6.65 0.13
CA LEU A 139 10.89 -6.93 -0.93
C LEU A 139 12.26 -6.29 -0.66
N SER A 140 12.28 -5.13 0.02
CA SER A 140 13.50 -4.47 0.44
C SER A 140 14.26 -5.28 1.52
N LEU A 141 13.54 -5.91 2.46
CA LEU A 141 14.10 -6.74 3.53
C LEU A 141 14.72 -8.04 3.00
N LEU A 142 14.20 -8.58 1.89
CA LEU A 142 14.77 -9.76 1.22
C LEU A 142 16.15 -9.48 0.57
N GLY A 143 16.62 -8.23 0.59
CA GLY A 143 18.01 -7.87 0.32
C GLY A 143 18.45 -8.24 -1.10
N LYS A 144 19.60 -8.91 -1.24
CA LYS A 144 20.20 -9.25 -2.54
C LYS A 144 19.52 -10.40 -3.30
N ARG A 145 18.50 -11.04 -2.70
CA ARG A 145 17.87 -12.26 -3.24
C ARG A 145 16.76 -11.98 -4.26
N VAL A 146 16.31 -10.72 -4.38
CA VAL A 146 15.29 -10.30 -5.34
C VAL A 146 15.96 -9.55 -6.50
N PRO A 147 15.74 -9.97 -7.77
CA PRO A 147 16.24 -9.28 -8.96
C PRO A 147 15.81 -7.82 -8.99
N VAL A 148 16.66 -6.94 -9.53
CA VAL A 148 16.38 -5.49 -9.65
C VAL A 148 15.16 -5.21 -10.53
N SER A 149 14.78 -6.14 -11.41
CA SER A 149 13.59 -6.02 -12.26
C SER A 149 12.28 -6.36 -11.55
N LEU A 150 12.34 -6.92 -10.35
CA LEU A 150 11.19 -7.28 -9.49
C LEU A 150 11.08 -6.37 -8.26
N LYS A 151 12.05 -5.48 -8.06
CA LYS A 151 12.02 -4.38 -7.10
C LYS A 151 11.67 -3.10 -7.85
#